data_AF-A0A955K7G2-F1
#
_entry.id   AF-A0A955K7G2-F1
#
_cell.length_a   1.000
_cell.length_b   1.000
_cell.length_c   1.000
_cell.angle_alpha   90.00
_cell.angle_beta   90.00
_cell.angle_gamma   90.00
#
_symmetry.space_group_name_H-M   'P 1'
#
loop_
_entity.id
_entity.type
_entity.pdbx_description
1 polymer ?
#
loop_
_entity_poly.entity_id
_entity_poly.type
_entity_poly.pdbx_seq_one_letter_code
_entity_poly.pdbx_strand_id
1 'polypeptide(L)'
;MPRPWFKRRYRDYEIEPDQIFLDDANLSNLDRQQFEGVIESPIRNRSLLALGGFFVLVFLLFLGRLVVLQIADGQDFFAQSENNRLRQVPLFAERGIIYDRNNVEIAWNTRPNEGDDATFSYRAYTPLSGHGHLLGYVSYPQKDSSGNFWRYALEGQAGLEKKYNDLLAGVNGAELIETDAGL
;
A
#
# COMPACT_ATOMS: atom_id res chain seq x y z
N MET A 1 28.87 47.93 -53.39
CA MET A 1 27.78 48.61 -52.65
C MET A 1 28.15 48.62 -51.17
N PRO A 2 28.30 49.78 -50.49
CA PRO A 2 28.80 49.85 -49.12
C PRO A 2 27.67 49.71 -48.07
N ARG A 3 27.99 49.11 -46.92
CA ARG A 3 27.09 48.91 -45.75
C ARG A 3 27.00 50.20 -44.91
N PRO A 4 25.85 50.51 -44.27
CA PRO A 4 25.75 51.70 -43.44
C PRO A 4 26.44 51.46 -42.08
N TRP A 5 27.29 52.40 -41.71
CA TRP A 5 28.08 52.45 -40.49
C TRP A 5 27.20 52.95 -39.34
N PHE A 6 26.91 52.10 -38.35
CA PHE A 6 26.21 52.53 -37.13
C PHE A 6 27.15 53.37 -36.25
N LYS A 7 26.95 54.69 -36.22
CA LYS A 7 27.60 55.56 -35.22
C LYS A 7 27.02 55.26 -33.85
N ARG A 8 27.82 54.63 -32.97
CA ARG A 8 27.52 54.60 -31.53
C ARG A 8 27.70 56.01 -31.00
N ARG A 9 26.63 56.62 -30.47
CA ARG A 9 26.76 57.78 -29.59
C ARG A 9 27.39 57.29 -28.29
N TYR A 10 28.68 57.58 -28.10
CA TYR A 10 29.19 57.68 -26.74
C TYR A 10 28.47 58.88 -26.11
N ARG A 11 27.73 58.59 -25.05
CA ARG A 11 27.08 59.59 -24.22
C ARG A 11 28.19 60.08 -23.32
N ASP A 12 28.69 61.29 -23.56
CA ASP A 12 29.72 61.91 -22.72
C ASP A 12 29.18 61.97 -21.29
N TYR A 13 29.65 61.03 -20.46
CA TYR A 13 29.66 61.21 -19.03
C TYR A 13 30.92 62.04 -18.80
N GLU A 14 30.74 63.30 -18.43
CA GLU A 14 31.82 64.04 -17.79
C GLU A 14 32.12 63.30 -16.50
N ILE A 15 33.20 62.53 -16.49
CA ILE A 15 33.68 61.87 -15.29
C ILE A 15 34.37 62.97 -14.50
N GLU A 16 33.69 63.46 -13.47
CA GLU A 16 34.25 64.44 -12.56
C GLU A 16 35.43 63.77 -11.81
N PRO A 17 36.60 64.43 -11.70
CA PRO A 17 37.82 63.79 -11.18
C PRO A 17 37.64 63.23 -9.76
N ASP A 18 36.76 63.82 -8.96
CA ASP A 18 36.33 63.37 -7.64
C ASP A 18 35.64 62.00 -7.62
N GLN A 19 34.96 61.59 -8.70
CA GLN A 19 34.40 60.22 -8.80
C GLN A 19 35.50 59.15 -8.94
N ILE A 20 36.61 59.48 -9.59
CA ILE A 20 37.76 58.56 -9.72
C ILE A 20 38.51 58.47 -8.37
N PHE A 21 38.64 59.59 -7.65
CA PHE A 21 39.32 59.61 -6.35
C PHE A 21 38.52 58.91 -5.23
N LEU A 22 37.19 58.86 -5.34
CA LEU A 22 36.35 58.13 -4.37
C LEU A 22 36.50 56.60 -4.50
N ASP A 23 36.69 56.10 -5.72
CA ASP A 23 36.82 54.66 -5.99
C ASP A 23 38.22 54.10 -5.63
N ASP A 24 39.28 54.91 -5.75
CA ASP A 24 40.67 54.48 -5.50
C ASP A 24 41.00 54.34 -4.00
N ALA A 25 40.22 55.01 -3.13
CA ALA A 25 40.35 54.89 -1.68
C ALA A 25 39.83 53.54 -1.12
N ASN A 26 39.22 52.70 -1.96
CA ASN A 26 38.61 51.42 -1.55
C ASN A 26 39.43 50.19 -2.01
N LEU A 27 40.77 50.26 -1.88
CA LEU A 27 41.70 49.20 -2.34
C LEU A 27 41.90 48.03 -1.35
N SER A 28 41.01 47.85 -0.37
CA SER A 28 41.09 46.69 0.54
C SER A 28 40.00 45.66 0.23
N ASN A 29 40.36 44.63 -0.56
CA ASN A 29 39.61 43.38 -0.72
C ASN A 29 39.49 42.54 0.60
N LEU A 30 39.66 43.15 1.76
CA LEU A 30 39.73 42.49 3.07
C LEU A 30 38.56 42.85 4.00
N ASP A 31 37.80 43.91 3.71
CA ASP A 31 36.68 44.31 4.57
C ASP A 31 35.35 43.79 4.02
N ARG A 32 34.95 42.59 4.47
CA ARG A 32 33.65 41.98 4.11
C ARG A 32 32.48 42.56 4.91
N GLN A 33 32.74 43.45 5.86
CA GLN A 33 31.72 44.02 6.75
C GLN A 33 31.15 45.36 6.26
N GLN A 34 31.78 45.99 5.26
CA GLN A 34 31.36 47.27 4.71
C GLN A 34 30.52 47.06 3.43
N PHE A 35 29.22 47.35 3.50
CA PHE A 35 28.27 47.20 2.39
C PHE A 35 28.22 48.42 1.45
N GLU A 36 29.09 49.41 1.64
CA GLU A 36 29.13 50.64 0.85
C GLU A 36 29.90 50.38 -0.46
N GLY A 37 29.17 50.11 -1.55
CA GLY A 37 29.73 49.86 -2.88
C GLY A 37 29.13 48.67 -3.62
N VAL A 38 28.32 47.85 -2.95
CA VAL A 38 27.55 46.80 -3.65
C VAL A 38 26.38 47.48 -4.34
N ILE A 39 26.36 47.46 -5.67
CA ILE A 39 25.18 47.84 -6.44
C ILE A 39 24.08 46.83 -6.11
N GLU A 40 23.24 47.14 -5.12
CA GLU A 40 21.99 46.45 -4.89
C GLU A 40 21.11 46.71 -6.11
N SER A 41 21.17 45.80 -7.07
CA SER A 41 20.28 45.88 -8.23
C SER A 41 18.86 45.65 -7.72
N PRO A 42 17.96 46.65 -7.76
CA PRO A 42 16.59 46.44 -7.31
C PRO A 42 15.99 45.32 -8.15
N ILE A 43 15.47 44.29 -7.48
CA ILE A 43 14.89 43.14 -8.15
C ILE A 43 13.74 43.65 -9.03
N ARG A 44 13.95 43.58 -10.35
CA ARG A 44 13.01 44.11 -11.31
C ARG A 44 11.67 43.38 -11.16
N ASN A 45 10.56 44.12 -10.96
CA ASN A 45 9.22 43.56 -10.72
C ASN A 45 8.79 42.49 -11.74
N ARG A 46 9.29 42.58 -12.99
CA ARG A 46 9.06 41.58 -14.04
C ARG A 46 9.69 40.21 -13.73
N SER A 47 10.85 40.19 -13.08
CA SER A 47 11.52 38.95 -12.65
C SER A 47 10.77 38.27 -11.51
N LEU A 48 10.21 39.04 -10.57
CA LEU A 48 9.35 38.52 -9.50
C LEU A 48 8.05 37.94 -10.05
N LEU A 49 7.41 38.63 -11.01
CA LEU A 49 6.20 38.13 -11.68
C LEU A 49 6.47 36.85 -12.47
N ALA A 50 7.61 36.76 -13.17
CA ALA A 50 8.00 35.55 -13.90
C ALA A 50 8.24 34.37 -12.95
N LEU A 51 8.92 34.60 -11.84
CA LEU A 51 9.17 33.57 -10.82
C LEU A 51 7.86 33.11 -10.15
N GLY A 52 6.98 34.05 -9.79
CA GLY A 52 5.66 33.73 -9.24
C GLY A 52 4.81 32.92 -10.22
N GLY A 53 4.79 33.31 -11.50
CA GLY A 53 4.10 32.56 -12.55
C GLY A 53 4.61 31.13 -12.72
N PHE A 54 5.94 30.92 -12.60
CA PHE A 54 6.53 29.59 -12.62
C PHE A 54 6.03 28.72 -11.46
N PHE A 55 6.04 29.22 -10.22
CA PHE A 55 5.54 28.47 -9.07
C PHE A 55 4.05 28.16 -9.17
N VAL A 56 3.23 29.10 -9.67
CA VAL A 56 1.80 28.87 -9.90
C VAL A 56 1.58 27.76 -10.93
N LEU A 57 2.35 27.74 -12.02
CA LEU A 57 2.24 26.69 -13.04
C LEU A 57 2.60 25.31 -12.47
N VAL A 58 3.69 25.23 -11.70
CA VAL A 58 4.09 23.99 -11.02
C VAL A 58 3.01 23.52 -10.05
N PHE A 59 2.42 24.43 -9.28
CA PHE A 59 1.34 24.13 -8.34
C PHE A 59 0.09 23.59 -9.06
N LEU A 60 -0.30 24.20 -10.19
CA LEU A 60 -1.41 23.73 -11.02
C LEU A 60 -1.16 22.35 -11.61
N LEU A 61 0.08 22.03 -11.98
CA LEU A 61 0.46 20.70 -12.45
C LEU A 61 0.27 19.65 -11.35
N PHE A 62 0.70 19.95 -10.12
CA PHE A 62 0.49 19.06 -8.97
C PHE A 62 -0.99 18.89 -8.63
N LEU A 63 -1.79 19.96 -8.67
CA LEU A 63 -3.25 19.89 -8.52
C LEU A 63 -3.89 18.97 -9.56
N GLY A 64 -3.51 19.12 -10.83
CA GLY A 64 -3.98 18.24 -11.90
C GLY A 64 -3.61 16.77 -11.65
N ARG A 65 -2.39 16.51 -11.19
CA ARG A 65 -1.95 15.15 -10.82
C ARG A 65 -2.75 14.59 -9.64
N LEU A 66 -3.06 15.42 -8.64
CA LEU A 66 -3.88 15.05 -7.48
C LEU A 66 -5.30 14.68 -7.88
N VAL A 67 -5.92 15.47 -8.77
CA VAL A 67 -7.26 15.21 -9.31
C VAL A 67 -7.28 13.89 -10.09
N VAL A 68 -6.26 13.63 -10.91
CA VAL A 68 -6.14 12.35 -11.63
C VAL A 68 -6.04 11.18 -10.64
N LEU A 69 -5.25 11.30 -9.58
CA LEU A 69 -5.11 10.25 -8.56
C LEU A 69 -6.42 10.01 -7.80
N GLN A 70 -7.13 11.09 -7.44
CA GLN A 70 -8.41 11.01 -6.74
C GLN A 70 -9.54 10.44 -7.60
N ILE A 71 -9.56 10.71 -8.90
CA ILE A 71 -10.60 10.21 -9.82
C ILE A 71 -10.28 8.80 -10.32
N ALA A 72 -9.01 8.49 -10.62
CA ALA A 72 -8.62 7.18 -11.15
C ALA A 72 -8.55 6.10 -10.06
N ASP A 73 -7.92 6.39 -8.91
CA ASP A 73 -7.65 5.39 -7.88
C ASP A 73 -8.49 5.59 -6.61
N GLY A 74 -9.28 6.68 -6.52
CA GLY A 74 -10.09 6.96 -5.34
C GLY A 74 -11.15 5.89 -5.05
N GLN A 75 -11.70 5.26 -6.09
CA GLN A 75 -12.63 4.13 -5.93
C GLN A 75 -11.92 2.89 -5.40
N ASP A 76 -10.69 2.63 -5.85
CA ASP A 76 -9.90 1.48 -5.41
C ASP A 76 -9.47 1.62 -3.95
N PHE A 77 -9.08 2.83 -3.51
CA PHE A 77 -8.76 3.08 -2.10
C PHE A 77 -9.99 3.03 -1.20
N PHE A 78 -11.14 3.55 -1.66
CA PHE A 78 -12.40 3.43 -0.92
C PHE A 78 -12.83 1.96 -0.79
N ALA A 79 -12.75 1.17 -1.86
CA ALA A 79 -13.05 -0.25 -1.86
C ALA A 79 -12.08 -1.06 -0.98
N GLN A 80 -10.78 -0.72 -0.96
CA GLN A 80 -9.81 -1.34 -0.05
C GLN A 80 -10.10 -0.99 1.42
N SER A 81 -10.53 0.24 1.72
CA SER A 81 -10.96 0.61 3.08
C SER A 81 -12.24 -0.10 3.52
N GLU A 82 -13.23 -0.25 2.64
CA GLU A 82 -14.43 -1.08 2.94
C GLU A 82 -14.07 -2.55 3.15
N ASN A 83 -13.20 -3.11 2.31
CA ASN A 83 -12.71 -4.49 2.47
C ASN A 83 -11.88 -4.68 3.74
N ASN A 84 -11.22 -3.64 4.26
CA ASN A 84 -10.51 -3.73 5.54
C ASN A 84 -11.44 -3.67 6.76
N ARG A 85 -12.64 -3.06 6.65
CA ARG A 85 -13.68 -3.08 7.70
C ARG A 85 -14.44 -4.42 7.74
N LEU A 86 -14.57 -5.06 6.59
CA LEU A 86 -15.25 -6.35 6.44
C LEU A 86 -14.23 -7.49 6.45
N ARG A 87 -14.04 -8.13 7.61
CA ARG A 87 -13.15 -9.28 7.72
C ARG A 87 -13.89 -10.54 7.27
N GLN A 88 -13.40 -11.17 6.20
CA GLN A 88 -13.89 -12.48 5.77
C GLN A 88 -13.25 -13.56 6.65
N VAL A 89 -14.07 -14.35 7.34
CA VAL A 89 -13.64 -15.52 8.12
C VAL A 89 -14.12 -16.77 7.40
N PRO A 90 -13.24 -17.76 7.12
CA PRO A 90 -13.66 -19.00 6.49
C PRO A 90 -14.58 -19.78 7.44
N LEU A 91 -15.73 -20.22 6.93
CA LEU A 91 -16.63 -21.12 7.62
C LEU A 91 -16.40 -22.54 7.08
N PHE A 92 -15.75 -23.38 7.88
CA PHE A 92 -15.41 -24.73 7.45
C PHE A 92 -16.65 -25.61 7.39
N ALA A 93 -16.85 -26.27 6.24
CA ALA A 93 -17.92 -27.23 6.11
C ALA A 93 -17.58 -28.53 6.85
N GLU A 94 -18.59 -29.12 7.48
CA GLU A 94 -18.47 -30.45 8.05
C GLU A 94 -18.32 -31.50 6.94
N ARG A 95 -17.48 -32.49 7.18
CA ARG A 95 -17.20 -33.59 6.25
C ARG A 95 -18.26 -34.69 6.40
N GLY A 96 -18.60 -35.38 5.33
CA GLY A 96 -19.60 -36.45 5.36
C GLY A 96 -19.30 -37.55 6.39
N ILE A 97 -20.34 -38.06 7.05
CA ILE A 97 -20.25 -39.19 7.99
C ILE A 97 -20.14 -40.49 7.18
N ILE A 98 -19.29 -41.40 7.64
CA ILE A 98 -19.13 -42.71 7.01
C ILE A 98 -19.86 -43.74 7.87
N TYR A 99 -20.74 -44.52 7.25
CA TYR A 99 -21.52 -45.58 7.87
C TYR A 99 -21.09 -46.96 7.33
N ASP A 100 -21.15 -47.99 8.18
CA ASP A 100 -21.10 -49.39 7.75
C ASP A 100 -22.49 -49.86 7.24
N ARG A 101 -22.55 -51.05 6.65
CA ARG A 101 -23.77 -51.72 6.12
C ARG A 101 -24.93 -51.80 7.12
N ASN A 102 -24.64 -51.81 8.41
CA ASN A 102 -25.63 -51.85 9.49
C ASN A 102 -26.02 -50.44 9.99
N ASN A 103 -25.66 -49.40 9.25
CA ASN A 103 -25.91 -47.99 9.59
C ASN A 103 -25.23 -47.54 10.90
N VAL A 104 -24.10 -48.16 11.23
CA VAL A 104 -23.25 -47.78 12.37
C VAL A 104 -22.18 -46.81 11.90
N GLU A 105 -22.01 -45.71 12.62
CA GLU A 105 -21.02 -44.68 12.32
C GLU A 105 -19.60 -45.19 12.56
N ILE A 106 -18.76 -45.08 11.53
CA ILE A 106 -17.35 -45.48 11.57
C ILE A 106 -16.39 -44.30 11.46
N ALA A 107 -16.86 -43.16 10.93
CA ALA A 107 -16.15 -41.89 10.99
C ALA A 107 -17.16 -40.73 11.06
N TRP A 108 -16.98 -39.82 12.01
CA TRP A 108 -17.90 -38.70 12.29
C TRP A 108 -17.14 -37.44 12.72
N ASN A 109 -17.85 -36.31 12.83
CA ASN A 109 -17.28 -35.04 13.27
C ASN A 109 -17.61 -34.78 14.75
N THR A 110 -16.61 -34.37 15.51
CA THR A 110 -16.70 -34.02 16.93
C THR A 110 -16.37 -32.55 17.10
N ARG A 111 -17.18 -31.84 17.89
CA ARG A 111 -16.94 -30.42 18.18
C ARG A 111 -15.64 -30.24 18.98
N PRO A 112 -14.89 -29.16 18.72
CA PRO A 112 -13.73 -28.79 19.52
C PRO A 112 -14.14 -28.53 20.98
N ASN A 113 -13.21 -28.76 21.92
CA ASN A 113 -13.45 -28.48 23.33
C ASN A 113 -13.31 -26.97 23.62
N GLU A 114 -13.87 -26.53 24.75
CA GLU A 114 -13.75 -25.16 25.25
C GLU A 114 -12.26 -24.83 25.51
N GLY A 115 -11.63 -24.07 24.61
CA GLY A 115 -10.20 -23.73 24.66
C GLY A 115 -9.42 -24.08 23.39
N ASP A 116 -9.96 -24.95 22.54
CA ASP A 116 -9.43 -25.21 21.20
C ASP A 116 -10.03 -24.22 20.18
N ASP A 117 -9.40 -24.11 19.00
CA ASP A 117 -9.92 -23.29 17.91
C ASP A 117 -11.33 -23.73 17.50
N ALA A 118 -12.36 -23.02 17.96
CA ALA A 118 -13.78 -23.33 17.72
C ALA A 118 -14.23 -23.16 16.25
N THR A 119 -13.29 -22.94 15.32
CA THR A 119 -13.56 -22.61 13.91
C THR A 119 -13.92 -23.84 13.08
N PHE A 120 -13.47 -25.05 13.46
CA PHE A 120 -13.76 -26.28 12.72
C PHE A 120 -13.89 -27.50 13.65
N SER A 121 -14.62 -28.49 13.16
CA SER A 121 -14.85 -29.76 13.86
C SER A 121 -13.70 -30.76 13.61
N TYR A 122 -13.37 -31.57 14.61
CA TYR A 122 -12.39 -32.64 14.51
C TYR A 122 -13.01 -33.92 13.96
N ARG A 123 -12.23 -34.69 13.22
CA ARG A 123 -12.61 -36.01 12.71
C ARG A 123 -12.32 -37.09 13.75
N ALA A 124 -13.35 -37.84 14.12
CA ALA A 124 -13.27 -39.00 14.99
C ALA A 124 -13.56 -40.28 14.22
N TYR A 125 -12.97 -41.39 14.67
CA TYR A 125 -13.08 -42.69 14.04
C TYR A 125 -13.52 -43.74 15.06
N THR A 126 -14.10 -44.81 14.55
CA THR A 126 -14.45 -45.96 15.37
C THR A 126 -13.23 -46.56 16.08
N PRO A 127 -13.35 -46.95 17.37
CA PRO A 127 -12.26 -47.60 18.11
C PRO A 127 -12.04 -49.07 17.70
N LEU A 128 -12.87 -49.62 16.81
CA LEU A 128 -12.74 -50.99 16.33
C LEU A 128 -11.37 -51.22 15.67
N SER A 129 -10.62 -52.20 16.18
CA SER A 129 -9.28 -52.53 15.67
C SER A 129 -9.28 -52.92 14.19
N GLY A 130 -8.17 -52.65 13.49
CA GLY A 130 -7.96 -52.99 12.08
C GLY A 130 -8.54 -52.01 11.04
N HIS A 131 -9.40 -51.06 11.46
CA HIS A 131 -10.05 -50.13 10.53
C HIS A 131 -9.15 -48.97 10.08
N GLY A 132 -8.08 -48.67 10.82
CA GLY A 132 -7.20 -47.51 10.54
C GLY A 132 -6.56 -47.54 9.15
N HIS A 133 -6.14 -48.71 8.64
CA HIS A 133 -5.58 -48.81 7.30
C HIS A 133 -6.62 -48.61 6.19
N LEU A 134 -7.87 -49.02 6.44
CA LEU A 134 -8.96 -48.90 5.48
C LEU A 134 -9.54 -47.49 5.49
N LEU A 135 -9.88 -46.96 6.66
CA LEU A 135 -10.41 -45.61 6.82
C LEU A 135 -9.38 -44.55 6.42
N GLY A 136 -8.15 -44.71 6.89
CA GLY A 136 -7.10 -43.71 6.76
C GLY A 136 -7.28 -42.59 7.78
N TYR A 137 -6.79 -41.41 7.43
CA TYR A 137 -6.86 -40.22 8.28
C TYR A 137 -6.95 -38.95 7.43
N VAL A 138 -7.26 -37.83 8.10
CA VAL A 138 -7.42 -36.51 7.50
C VAL A 138 -6.33 -35.56 8.00
N SER A 139 -6.03 -34.52 7.21
CA SER A 139 -5.22 -33.38 7.62
C SER A 139 -6.13 -32.19 7.89
N TYR A 140 -5.78 -31.40 8.91
CA TYR A 140 -6.54 -30.23 9.33
C TYR A 140 -6.01 -28.94 8.67
N PRO A 141 -6.89 -27.94 8.48
CA PRO A 141 -6.50 -26.57 8.15
C PRO A 141 -5.37 -26.06 9.05
N GLN A 142 -4.40 -25.38 8.45
CA GLN A 142 -3.24 -24.84 9.17
C GLN A 142 -3.25 -23.31 9.09
N LYS A 143 -2.92 -22.69 10.22
CA LYS A 143 -2.75 -21.24 10.37
C LYS A 143 -1.26 -20.87 10.31
N ASP A 144 -0.99 -19.66 9.85
CA ASP A 144 0.31 -19.02 10.01
C ASP A 144 0.48 -18.48 11.44
N SER A 145 1.66 -17.93 11.74
CA SER A 145 1.95 -17.27 13.03
C SER A 145 1.09 -16.03 13.29
N SER A 146 0.43 -15.50 12.25
CA SER A 146 -0.44 -14.32 12.30
C SER A 146 -1.92 -14.69 12.48
N GLY A 147 -2.23 -15.99 12.59
CA GLY A 147 -3.59 -16.51 12.78
C GLY A 147 -4.43 -16.63 11.51
N ASN A 148 -3.84 -16.40 10.33
CA ASN A 148 -4.50 -16.55 9.04
C ASN A 148 -4.34 -17.98 8.53
N PHE A 149 -5.43 -18.56 8.03
CA PHE A 149 -5.38 -19.86 7.38
C PHE A 149 -4.73 -19.74 6.01
N TRP A 150 -3.71 -20.56 5.75
CA TRP A 150 -3.14 -20.70 4.41
C TRP A 150 -3.61 -22.00 3.73
N ARG A 151 -4.16 -22.94 4.52
CA ARG A 151 -4.93 -24.09 4.02
C ARG A 151 -6.32 -24.07 4.64
N TYR A 152 -7.33 -24.11 3.78
CA TYR A 152 -8.74 -24.13 4.18
C TYR A 152 -9.40 -25.51 4.04
N ALA A 153 -8.76 -26.44 3.34
CA ALA A 153 -9.35 -27.74 3.05
C ALA A 153 -9.02 -28.75 4.15
N LEU A 154 -10.05 -29.46 4.63
CA LEU A 154 -9.85 -30.73 5.34
C LEU A 154 -9.63 -31.78 4.26
N GLU A 155 -8.45 -32.39 4.19
CA GLU A 155 -8.08 -33.31 3.10
C GLU A 155 -7.82 -34.72 3.62
N GLY A 156 -8.38 -35.71 2.92
CA GLY A 156 -8.13 -37.12 3.20
C GLY A 156 -6.73 -37.53 2.74
N GLN A 157 -5.92 -38.01 3.67
CA GLN A 157 -4.51 -38.34 3.41
C GLN A 157 -4.31 -39.81 3.01
N ALA A 158 -5.18 -40.70 3.49
CA ALA A 158 -5.08 -42.13 3.24
C ALA A 158 -6.44 -42.82 3.18
N GLY A 159 -6.45 -44.09 2.76
CA GLY A 159 -7.62 -44.97 2.85
C GLY A 159 -8.87 -44.45 2.10
N LEU A 160 -10.02 -44.74 2.69
CA LEU A 160 -11.33 -44.31 2.22
C LEU A 160 -11.49 -42.79 2.30
N GLU A 161 -10.89 -42.14 3.30
CA GLU A 161 -10.91 -40.68 3.43
C GLU A 161 -10.28 -39.99 2.21
N LYS A 162 -9.18 -40.53 1.68
CA LYS A 162 -8.56 -40.03 0.45
C LYS A 162 -9.35 -40.40 -0.80
N LYS A 163 -9.79 -41.66 -0.90
CA LYS A 163 -10.49 -42.17 -2.09
C LYS A 163 -11.80 -41.42 -2.35
N TYR A 164 -12.55 -41.12 -1.29
CA TYR A 164 -13.84 -40.43 -1.36
C TYR A 164 -13.75 -38.98 -0.92
N ASN A 165 -12.56 -38.37 -0.98
CA ASN A 165 -12.34 -37.00 -0.50
C ASN A 165 -13.36 -36.03 -1.09
N ASP A 166 -13.59 -36.08 -2.40
CA ASP A 166 -14.47 -35.11 -3.08
C ASP A 166 -15.96 -35.32 -2.78
N LEU A 167 -16.34 -36.56 -2.44
CA LEU A 167 -17.70 -36.91 -2.03
C LEU A 167 -17.97 -36.54 -0.57
N LEU A 168 -16.94 -36.70 0.27
CA LEU A 168 -17.01 -36.42 1.69
C LEU A 168 -16.78 -34.93 1.98
N ALA A 169 -16.05 -34.23 1.12
CA ALA A 169 -15.77 -32.81 1.25
C ALA A 169 -17.04 -31.99 1.04
N GLY A 170 -17.39 -31.19 2.03
CA GLY A 170 -18.37 -30.12 1.89
C GLY A 170 -17.77 -28.91 1.17
N VAL A 171 -18.61 -27.92 0.89
CA VAL A 171 -18.19 -26.63 0.34
C VAL A 171 -18.03 -25.65 1.49
N ASN A 172 -16.80 -25.18 1.72
CA ASN A 172 -16.53 -24.16 2.72
C ASN A 172 -17.28 -22.87 2.39
N GLY A 173 -17.93 -22.30 3.40
CA GLY A 173 -18.54 -20.98 3.33
C GLY A 173 -17.54 -19.89 3.71
N ALA A 174 -18.00 -18.65 3.61
CA ALA A 174 -17.32 -17.49 4.15
C ALA A 174 -18.33 -16.66 4.94
N GLU A 175 -17.96 -16.26 6.14
CA GLU A 175 -18.74 -15.33 6.96
C GLU A 175 -18.08 -13.95 6.89
N LEU A 176 -18.89 -12.93 6.60
CA LEU A 176 -18.45 -11.54 6.60
C LEU A 176 -18.72 -10.97 7.99
N ILE A 177 -17.66 -10.73 8.75
CA ILE A 177 -17.76 -10.11 10.06
C ILE A 177 -17.38 -8.64 9.90
N GLU A 178 -18.32 -7.77 10.22
CA GLU A 178 -18.07 -6.35 10.33
C GLU A 178 -17.31 -6.08 11.64
N THR A 179 -16.04 -5.70 11.53
CA THR A 179 -15.27 -5.29 12.70
C THR A 179 -15.52 -3.81 12.89
N ASP A 180 -16.39 -3.46 13.83
CA ASP A 180 -16.56 -2.08 14.23
C ASP A 180 -15.26 -1.61 14.90
N ALA A 181 -14.73 -0.47 14.48
CA ALA A 181 -13.54 0.12 15.09
C ALA A 181 -13.95 0.73 16.43
N GLY A 182 -14.13 -0.12 17.44
CA GLY A 182 -14.44 0.31 18.80
C GLY A 182 -13.29 1.10 19.41
N LEU A 183 -13.64 2.28 19.94
CA LEU A 183 -12.84 3.12 20.84
C LEU A 183 -12.22 2.36 22.01
#